data_AF-A0A5S4EKW4-F1
#
_entry.id   AF-A0A5S4EKW4-F1
#
_cell.length_a   1.000
_cell.length_b   1.000
_cell.length_c   1.000
_cell.angle_alpha   90.00
_cell.angle_beta   90.00
_cell.angle_gamma   90.00
#
_symmetry.space_group_name_H-M   'P 1'
#
loop_
_entity.id
_entity.type
_entity.pdbx_description
1 polymer ?
#
loop_
_entity_poly.entity_id
_entity_poly.type
_entity_poly.pdbx_seq_one_letter_code
_entity_poly.pdbx_strand_id
1 'polypeptide(L)'
;MPINLAAIPPDAELFNTEAENVATRLDQAARHLNKPTQIRRFYDELVGWQERINGDDEKFRQYEAFIRMLNAKVAYAKGRQLVDEQFVSWFRDCLKTTTNAKALDHFRLHFEAVLGFLKALRA
;
A
#
# COMPACT_ATOMS: atom_id res chain seq x y z
N MET A 1 -12.78 -4.84 8.07
CA MET A 1 -11.83 -5.87 8.58
C MET A 1 -10.46 -5.57 8.00
N PRO A 2 -9.34 -5.92 8.67
CA PRO A 2 -8.02 -5.72 8.08
C PRO A 2 -7.88 -6.57 6.81
N ILE A 3 -7.32 -5.99 5.75
CA ILE A 3 -7.08 -6.65 4.47
C ILE A 3 -6.09 -7.81 4.69
N ASN A 4 -6.49 -9.04 4.36
CA ASN A 4 -5.62 -10.20 4.51
C ASN A 4 -4.80 -10.48 3.25
N LEU A 5 -3.62 -9.87 3.16
CA LEU A 5 -2.73 -10.00 2.01
C LEU A 5 -2.03 -11.37 1.93
N ALA A 6 -1.97 -12.12 3.04
CA ALA A 6 -1.32 -13.42 3.09
C ALA A 6 -2.21 -14.59 2.66
N ALA A 7 -3.49 -14.33 2.35
CA ALA A 7 -4.42 -15.36 1.88
C ALA A 7 -4.00 -15.94 0.51
N ILE A 8 -4.12 -17.27 0.36
CA ILE A 8 -3.84 -18.00 -0.87
C ILE A 8 -5.00 -18.99 -1.13
N PRO A 9 -5.79 -18.82 -2.21
CA PRO A 9 -5.75 -17.70 -3.16
C PRO A 9 -6.13 -16.36 -2.49
N PRO A 10 -5.76 -15.20 -3.07
CA PRO A 10 -6.24 -13.91 -2.58
C PRO A 10 -7.77 -13.82 -2.66
N ASP A 11 -8.37 -13.01 -1.78
CA ASP A 11 -9.80 -12.70 -1.85
C ASP A 11 -10.13 -12.07 -3.22
N ALA A 12 -11.24 -12.48 -3.83
CA ALA A 12 -11.66 -12.01 -5.14
C ALA A 12 -11.88 -10.49 -5.19
N GLU A 13 -12.28 -9.89 -4.07
CA GLU A 13 -12.54 -8.46 -3.97
C GLU A 13 -11.31 -7.63 -3.57
N LEU A 14 -10.17 -8.28 -3.28
CA LEU A 14 -8.95 -7.62 -2.84
C LEU A 14 -8.50 -6.53 -3.81
N PHE A 15 -8.48 -6.83 -5.11
CA PHE A 15 -8.02 -5.90 -6.15
C PHE A 15 -9.17 -5.13 -6.81
N ASN A 16 -10.41 -5.33 -6.35
CA ASN A 16 -11.62 -4.74 -6.90
C ASN A 16 -12.29 -3.85 -5.85
N THR A 17 -13.39 -4.28 -5.23
CA THR A 17 -14.19 -3.45 -4.31
C THR A 17 -13.38 -2.95 -3.12
N GLU A 18 -12.45 -3.74 -2.56
CA GLU A 18 -11.61 -3.25 -1.46
C GLU A 18 -10.67 -2.13 -1.91
N ALA A 19 -10.08 -2.23 -3.11
CA ALA A 19 -9.21 -1.21 -3.67
C ALA A 19 -10.00 0.07 -4.02
N GLU A 20 -11.20 -0.08 -4.59
CA GLU A 20 -12.10 1.04 -4.88
C GLU A 20 -12.51 1.76 -3.60
N ASN A 21 -12.91 1.03 -2.56
CA ASN A 21 -13.27 1.60 -1.25
C ASN A 21 -12.12 2.38 -0.62
N VAL A 22 -10.88 1.91 -0.76
CA VAL A 22 -9.69 2.67 -0.32
C VAL A 22 -9.55 3.94 -1.16
N ALA A 23 -9.63 3.86 -2.49
CA ALA A 23 -9.52 5.02 -3.37
C ALA A 23 -10.56 6.10 -3.04
N THR A 24 -11.82 5.72 -2.84
CA THR A 24 -12.89 6.66 -2.42
C THR A 24 -12.57 7.35 -1.10
N ARG A 25 -12.03 6.61 -0.11
CA ARG A 25 -11.60 7.21 1.18
C ARG A 25 -10.43 8.19 1.00
N LEU A 26 -9.45 7.85 0.17
CA LEU A 26 -8.29 8.71 -0.08
C LEU A 26 -8.65 9.97 -0.89
N ASP A 27 -9.72 9.92 -1.68
CA ASP A 27 -10.22 11.05 -2.46
C ASP A 27 -10.90 12.13 -1.59
N GLN A 28 -11.48 11.74 -0.45
CA GLN A 28 -12.09 12.66 0.51
C GLN A 28 -11.09 13.57 1.24
N ALA A 29 -9.79 13.32 1.10
CA ALA A 29 -8.75 14.14 1.70
C ALA A 29 -8.75 15.57 1.16
N ALA A 30 -8.27 16.53 1.97
CA ALA A 30 -8.08 17.90 1.50
C ALA A 30 -7.18 17.94 0.24
N ARG A 31 -7.49 18.82 -0.72
CA ARG A 31 -6.84 18.87 -2.06
C ARG A 31 -5.30 18.92 -2.05
N HIS A 32 -4.68 19.41 -0.99
CA HIS A 32 -3.22 19.49 -0.86
C HIS A 32 -2.57 18.21 -0.34
N LEU A 33 -3.35 17.29 0.27
CA LEU A 33 -2.95 15.99 0.76
C LEU A 33 -3.09 14.91 -0.32
N ASN A 34 -2.45 13.76 -0.11
CA ASN A 34 -2.62 12.58 -0.95
C ASN A 34 -2.38 12.85 -2.45
N LYS A 35 -1.46 13.78 -2.75
CA LYS A 35 -1.13 14.11 -4.15
C LYS A 35 -0.64 12.86 -4.88
N PRO A 36 -1.00 12.65 -6.15
CA PRO A 36 -0.62 11.45 -6.90
C PRO A 36 0.88 11.16 -6.86
N THR A 37 1.72 12.20 -6.95
CA THR A 37 3.19 12.07 -6.88
C THR A 37 3.70 11.67 -5.50
N GLN A 38 3.00 12.03 -4.42
CA GLN A 38 3.37 11.63 -3.05
C GLN A 38 3.02 10.17 -2.80
N ILE A 39 1.79 9.79 -3.13
CA ILE A 39 1.32 8.40 -2.97
C ILE A 39 2.14 7.46 -3.86
N ARG A 40 2.41 7.83 -5.11
CA ARG A 40 3.16 6.99 -6.06
C ARG A 40 4.56 6.65 -5.58
N ARG A 41 5.24 7.55 -4.85
CA ARG A 41 6.57 7.24 -4.28
C ARG A 41 6.54 6.03 -3.35
N PHE A 42 5.49 5.86 -2.55
CA PHE A 42 5.36 4.69 -1.68
C PHE A 42 5.06 3.41 -2.47
N TYR A 43 4.32 3.53 -3.57
CA TYR A 43 4.11 2.42 -4.50
C TYR A 43 5.43 2.00 -5.15
N ASP A 44 6.22 2.95 -5.66
CA ASP A 44 7.51 2.69 -6.29
C ASP A 44 8.49 2.02 -5.32
N GLU A 45 8.45 2.36 -4.02
CA GLU A 45 9.23 1.66 -3.00
C GLU A 45 8.80 0.19 -2.82
N LEU A 46 7.50 -0.12 -2.87
CA LEU A 46 7.02 -1.50 -2.82
C LEU A 46 7.40 -2.29 -4.07
N VAL A 47 7.38 -1.65 -5.25
CA VAL A 47 7.90 -2.25 -6.49
C VAL A 47 9.37 -2.62 -6.32
N GLY A 48 10.21 -1.70 -5.85
CA GLY A 48 11.63 -1.97 -5.62
C GLY A 48 11.89 -3.09 -4.61
N TRP A 49 11.07 -3.20 -3.55
CA TRP A 49 11.15 -4.33 -2.63
C TRP A 49 10.70 -5.64 -3.27
N GLN A 50 9.63 -5.62 -4.07
CA GLN A 50 9.12 -6.79 -4.77
C GLN A 50 10.15 -7.31 -5.78
N GLU A 51 10.79 -6.44 -6.55
CA GLU A 51 11.87 -6.79 -7.49
C GLU A 51 13.07 -7.40 -6.77
N ARG A 52 13.46 -6.82 -5.63
CA ARG A 52 14.60 -7.30 -4.82
C ARG A 52 14.34 -8.66 -4.19
N ILE A 53 13.12 -8.89 -3.71
CA ILE A 53 12.70 -10.15 -3.08
C ILE A 53 12.40 -11.22 -4.13
N ASN A 54 11.76 -10.85 -5.23
CA ASN A 54 11.43 -11.72 -6.35
C ASN A 54 10.72 -13.03 -5.93
N GLY A 55 9.73 -12.93 -5.04
CA GLY A 55 8.96 -14.08 -4.57
C GLY A 55 9.68 -15.00 -3.56
N ASP A 56 10.88 -14.63 -3.11
CA ASP A 56 11.70 -15.44 -2.19
C ASP A 56 11.42 -15.10 -0.71
N ASP A 57 10.84 -16.04 0.03
CA ASP A 57 10.51 -15.86 1.44
C ASP A 57 11.74 -15.76 2.37
N GLU A 58 12.90 -16.33 2.00
CA GLU A 58 14.13 -16.14 2.75
C GLU A 58 14.64 -14.71 2.61
N LYS A 59 14.64 -14.17 1.39
CA LYS A 59 14.95 -12.75 1.17
C LYS A 59 13.94 -11.85 1.85
N PHE A 60 12.65 -12.18 1.80
CA PHE A 60 11.63 -11.42 2.53
C PHE A 60 12.00 -11.31 4.02
N ARG A 61 12.30 -12.44 4.68
CA ARG A 61 12.71 -12.44 6.10
C ARG A 61 13.96 -11.59 6.36
N GLN A 62 14.95 -11.61 5.46
CA GLN A 62 16.15 -10.76 5.57
C GLN A 62 15.83 -9.26 5.48
N TYR A 63 14.84 -8.88 4.66
CA TYR A 63 14.47 -7.48 4.43
C TYR A 63 13.25 -7.01 5.23
N GLU A 64 12.60 -7.89 5.99
CA GLU A 64 11.32 -7.61 6.66
C GLU A 64 11.38 -6.35 7.53
N ALA A 65 12.45 -6.17 8.30
CA ALA A 65 12.65 -4.98 9.12
C ALA A 65 12.68 -3.68 8.30
N PHE A 66 13.30 -3.70 7.11
CA PHE A 66 13.38 -2.55 6.21
C PHE A 66 12.05 -2.28 5.50
N ILE A 67 11.27 -3.33 5.20
CA ILE A 67 9.91 -3.19 4.69
C ILE A 67 9.00 -2.59 5.77
N ARG A 68 9.12 -3.04 7.03
CA ARG A 68 8.37 -2.46 8.16
C ARG A 68 8.72 -0.99 8.40
N MET A 69 9.94 -0.55 8.08
CA MET A 69 10.36 0.85 8.16
C MET A 69 9.55 1.78 7.24
N LEU A 70 8.86 1.26 6.22
CA LEU A 70 7.93 2.05 5.41
C LEU A 70 6.83 2.72 6.26
N ASN A 71 6.41 2.11 7.38
CA ASN A 71 5.50 2.77 8.34
C ASN A 71 6.06 4.09 8.87
N ALA A 72 7.35 4.15 9.17
CA ALA A 72 8.01 5.38 9.64
C ALA A 72 8.03 6.45 8.54
N LYS A 73 8.25 6.05 7.29
CA LYS A 73 8.21 6.97 6.13
C LYS A 73 6.82 7.56 5.92
N VAL A 74 5.78 6.74 6.02
CA VAL A 74 4.39 7.19 5.91
C VAL A 74 4.03 8.13 7.08
N ALA A 75 4.43 7.80 8.31
CA ALA A 75 4.24 8.67 9.46
C ALA A 75 4.98 10.01 9.31
N TYR A 76 6.19 10.01 8.76
CA TYR A 76 6.93 11.23 8.43
C TYR A 76 6.20 12.09 7.40
N ALA A 77 5.71 11.49 6.30
CA ALA A 77 4.93 12.19 5.29
C ALA A 77 3.65 12.82 5.86
N LYS A 78 2.99 12.15 6.81
CA LYS A 78 1.86 12.70 7.56
C LYS A 78 2.28 13.91 8.40
N GLY A 79 3.40 13.83 9.13
CA GLY A 79 3.96 14.96 9.88
C GLY A 79 4.33 16.15 8.99
N ARG A 80 4.65 15.91 7.72
CA ARG A 80 4.87 16.92 6.69
C ARG A 80 3.59 17.42 6.00
N GLN A 81 2.42 16.96 6.43
CA GLN A 81 1.13 17.28 5.82
C GLN A 81 1.10 16.98 4.31
N LEU A 82 1.65 15.83 3.91
CA LEU A 82 1.65 15.36 2.52
C LEU A 82 0.60 14.27 2.27
N VAL A 83 0.25 13.53 3.32
CA VAL A 83 -0.74 12.46 3.32
C VAL A 83 -1.67 12.61 4.52
N ASP A 84 -2.87 12.08 4.41
CA ASP A 84 -3.88 12.13 5.47
C ASP A 84 -3.84 10.90 6.40
N GLU A 85 -4.70 10.89 7.42
CA GLU A 85 -4.82 9.75 8.34
C GLU A 85 -5.28 8.47 7.63
N GLN A 86 -6.17 8.59 6.64
CA GLN A 86 -6.72 7.42 5.94
C GLN A 86 -5.61 6.68 5.19
N PHE A 87 -4.73 7.39 4.51
CA PHE A 87 -3.56 6.80 3.87
C PHE A 87 -2.64 6.10 4.89
N VAL A 88 -2.38 6.74 6.03
CA VAL A 88 -1.51 6.17 7.07
C VAL A 88 -2.09 4.91 7.69
N SER A 89 -3.38 4.92 8.02
CA SER A 89 -4.06 3.75 8.59
C SER A 89 -4.08 2.59 7.60
N TRP A 90 -4.53 2.84 6.36
CA TRP A 90 -4.62 1.80 5.35
C TRP A 90 -3.25 1.18 5.02
N PHE A 91 -2.22 2.01 4.85
CA PHE A 91 -0.87 1.52 4.54
C PHE A 91 -0.30 0.68 5.69
N ARG A 92 -0.54 1.10 6.94
CA ARG A 92 -0.14 0.35 8.14
C ARG A 92 -0.85 -0.99 8.23
N ASP A 93 -2.16 -1.01 7.96
CA ASP A 93 -2.97 -2.23 8.00
C ASP A 93 -2.52 -3.24 6.94
N CYS A 94 -2.19 -2.77 5.73
CA CYS A 94 -1.61 -3.60 4.69
C CYS A 94 -0.23 -4.14 5.11
N LEU A 95 0.69 -3.28 5.54
CA LEU A 95 2.02 -3.73 6.01
C LEU A 95 1.95 -4.73 7.16
N LYS A 96 0.94 -4.66 8.01
CA LYS A 96 0.74 -5.61 9.11
C LYS A 96 0.48 -7.02 8.59
N THR A 97 -0.23 -7.17 7.48
CA THR A 97 -0.58 -8.46 6.88
C THR A 97 0.37 -8.90 5.76
N THR A 98 1.31 -8.05 5.38
CA THR A 98 2.49 -8.41 4.56
C THR A 98 3.48 -9.26 5.37
N THR A 99 3.28 -10.58 5.40
CA THR A 99 4.08 -11.51 6.22
C THR A 99 5.00 -12.44 5.43
N ASN A 100 4.94 -12.41 4.11
CA ASN A 100 5.76 -13.22 3.21
C ASN A 100 5.91 -12.53 1.84
N ALA A 101 6.72 -13.09 0.95
CA ALA A 101 6.99 -12.50 -0.37
C ALA A 101 5.72 -12.41 -1.23
N LYS A 102 4.80 -13.38 -1.08
CA LYS A 102 3.52 -13.37 -1.82
C LYS A 102 2.59 -12.27 -1.33
N ALA A 103 2.51 -12.05 -0.03
CA ALA A 103 1.73 -10.97 0.57
C ALA A 103 2.28 -9.59 0.19
N LEU A 104 3.60 -9.46 0.00
CA LEU A 104 4.21 -8.24 -0.53
C LEU A 104 3.77 -7.95 -1.97
N ASP A 105 3.73 -8.97 -2.84
CA ASP A 105 3.21 -8.83 -4.19
C ASP A 105 1.71 -8.50 -4.21
N HIS A 106 0.90 -9.15 -3.34
CA HIS A 106 -0.50 -8.79 -3.16
C HIS A 106 -0.67 -7.35 -2.67
N PHE A 107 0.19 -6.85 -1.76
CA PHE A 107 0.14 -5.44 -1.36
C PHE A 107 0.39 -4.52 -2.56
N ARG A 108 1.44 -4.80 -3.33
CA ARG A 108 1.80 -4.02 -4.52
C ARG A 108 0.63 -3.98 -5.51
N LEU A 109 0.03 -5.12 -5.82
CA LEU A 109 -1.13 -5.23 -6.72
C LEU A 109 -2.37 -4.50 -6.19
N HIS A 110 -2.67 -4.63 -4.90
CA HIS A 110 -3.76 -3.90 -4.27
C HIS A 110 -3.54 -2.39 -4.35
N PHE A 111 -2.33 -1.91 -4.07
CA PHE A 111 -1.99 -0.50 -4.20
C PHE A 111 -2.07 -0.04 -5.67
N GLU A 112 -1.64 -0.85 -6.63
CA GLU A 112 -1.77 -0.56 -8.06
C GLU A 112 -3.25 -0.34 -8.45
N ALA A 113 -4.16 -1.22 -7.98
CA ALA A 113 -5.60 -1.06 -8.18
C ALA A 113 -6.14 0.22 -7.51
N VAL A 114 -5.74 0.51 -6.27
CA VAL A 114 -6.11 1.75 -5.57
C VAL A 114 -5.70 2.98 -6.37
N LEU A 115 -4.50 3.01 -6.94
CA LEU A 115 -4.03 4.10 -7.79
C LEU A 115 -4.89 4.25 -9.06
N GLY A 116 -5.30 3.14 -9.67
CA GLY A 116 -6.19 3.11 -10.83
C GLY A 116 -7.55 3.75 -10.53
N PHE A 117 -8.25 3.26 -9.49
CA PHE A 117 -9.53 3.82 -9.06
C PHE A 117 -9.40 5.29 -8.62
N LEU A 118 -8.37 5.63 -7.85
CA LEU A 118 -8.14 7.01 -7.40
C LEU A 118 -7.89 7.96 -8.57
N LYS A 119 -7.21 7.49 -9.62
CA LYS A 119 -7.00 8.28 -10.83
C LYS A 119 -8.31 8.52 -11.59
N ALA A 120 -9.21 7.54 -11.62
CA ALA A 120 -10.53 7.68 -12.24
C ALA A 120 -11.43 8.68 -11.50
N LEU A 121 -11.40 8.69 -10.16
CA LEU A 121 -12.16 9.65 -9.34
C LEU A 121 -11.69 11.10 -9.50
N ARG A 122 -10.40 11.28 -9.80
CA ARG A 122 -9.74 12.60 -9.94
C ARG A 122 -9.52 13.02 -11.39
N ALA A 123 -10.24 12.39 -12.32
CA ALA A 123 -10.15 12.67 -13.75
C ALA A 123 -10.69 14.06 -14.10
#